data_AF-A0A1F7HII7-F1
#
_entry.id   AF-A0A1F7HII7-F1
#
_cell.length_a   1.000
_cell.length_b   1.000
_cell.length_c   1.000
_cell.angle_alpha   90.00
_cell.angle_beta   90.00
_cell.angle_gamma   90.00
#
_symmetry.space_group_name_H-M   'P 1'
#
loop_
_entity.id
_entity.type
_entity.pdbx_description
1 polymer ?
#
loop_
_entity_poly.entity_id
_entity_poly.type
_entity_poly.pdbx_seq_one_letter_code
_entity_poly.pdbx_strand_id
1 'polypeptide(L)'
;MRRKSGFTLLEITIVVGIASLLITIGSNMFVFSKQSARDAVRKTDVNQVRAGLEFYRDEDPDKYYPTNLNDLLSSGGGYIASIPIDPLQSVYSYYYERDSSNPTNYTLGARLERGGPSVCGSCGAEQCNYCFGALGILTTPIPSQAQPSLPPTNTPGIPTATPTTAPTSAPTATPTPTTAPTSAPTATPTPTFTPTPTPTPTPTPTPIPQRFCRWWWCF
;
A
#
# COMPACT_ATOMS: atom_id res chain seq x y z
N MET A 1 -34.53 -0.01 -52.17
CA MET A 1 -34.81 -0.01 -50.70
C MET A 1 -33.87 -1.00 -50.03
N ARG A 2 -32.99 -0.54 -49.14
CA ARG A 2 -32.15 -1.44 -48.33
C ARG A 2 -33.00 -1.96 -47.17
N ARG A 3 -33.19 -3.28 -47.07
CA ARG A 3 -33.84 -3.91 -45.91
C ARG A 3 -32.93 -3.71 -44.69
N LYS A 4 -33.47 -3.17 -43.60
CA LYS A 4 -32.76 -3.10 -42.32
C LYS A 4 -32.89 -4.48 -41.66
N SER A 5 -31.77 -5.15 -41.42
CA SER A 5 -31.74 -6.39 -40.64
C SER A 5 -32.04 -6.05 -39.18
N GLY A 6 -33.05 -6.70 -38.61
CA GLY A 6 -33.41 -6.62 -37.20
C GLY A 6 -33.04 -7.92 -36.49
N PHE A 7 -32.68 -7.82 -35.21
CA PHE A 7 -32.43 -8.99 -34.35
C PHE A 7 -33.75 -9.74 -34.07
N THR A 8 -33.67 -11.06 -33.99
CA THR A 8 -34.84 -11.86 -33.60
C THR A 8 -35.08 -11.76 -32.09
N LEU A 9 -36.34 -11.84 -31.65
CA LEU A 9 -36.68 -11.79 -30.22
C LEU A 9 -36.00 -12.92 -29.44
N LEU A 10 -35.90 -14.11 -30.05
CA LEU A 10 -35.22 -15.28 -29.48
C LEU A 10 -33.73 -15.03 -29.22
N GLU A 11 -33.06 -14.34 -30.15
CA GLU A 11 -31.63 -14.06 -30.07
C GLU A 11 -31.30 -13.11 -28.92
N ILE A 12 -32.10 -12.05 -28.74
CA ILE A 12 -31.94 -11.15 -27.60
C ILE A 12 -32.23 -11.89 -26.28
N THR A 13 -33.25 -12.76 -26.23
CA THR A 13 -33.59 -13.52 -25.01
C THR A 13 -32.48 -14.47 -24.58
N ILE A 14 -31.86 -15.19 -25.52
CA ILE A 14 -30.74 -16.10 -25.21
C ILE A 14 -29.52 -15.31 -24.74
N VAL A 15 -29.22 -14.17 -25.37
CA VAL A 15 -28.06 -13.34 -25.02
C VAL A 15 -28.20 -12.76 -23.62
N VAL A 16 -29.35 -12.19 -23.26
CA VAL A 16 -29.57 -11.67 -21.90
C VAL A 16 -29.60 -12.80 -20.86
N GLY A 17 -30.09 -13.98 -21.24
CA GLY A 17 -30.03 -15.19 -20.42
C GLY A 17 -28.58 -15.59 -20.08
N ILE A 18 -27.71 -15.70 -21.08
CA ILE A 18 -26.30 -16.05 -20.85
C ILE A 18 -25.55 -14.90 -20.14
N ALA A 19 -25.81 -13.64 -20.50
CA ALA A 19 -25.15 -12.50 -19.88
C ALA A 19 -25.46 -12.38 -18.39
N SER A 20 -26.72 -12.56 -17.98
CA SER A 20 -27.11 -12.52 -16.57
C SER A 20 -26.46 -13.64 -15.74
N LEU A 21 -26.34 -14.84 -16.31
CA LEU A 21 -25.65 -15.97 -15.66
C LEU A 21 -24.17 -15.64 -15.44
N LEU A 22 -23.49 -15.10 -16.45
CA LEU A 22 -22.06 -14.77 -16.36
C LEU A 22 -21.78 -13.63 -15.37
N ILE A 23 -22.63 -12.60 -15.32
CA ILE A 23 -22.49 -11.48 -14.38
C ILE A 23 -22.59 -11.97 -12.93
N THR A 24 -23.52 -12.89 -12.65
CA THR A 24 -23.72 -13.43 -11.29
C THR A 24 -22.50 -14.21 -10.80
N ILE A 25 -21.85 -14.98 -11.67
CA ILE A 25 -20.62 -15.73 -11.34
C ILE A 25 -19.42 -14.77 -11.24
N GLY A 26 -19.31 -13.82 -12.16
CA GLY A 26 -18.19 -12.88 -12.24
C GLY A 26 -18.12 -11.88 -11.09
N SER A 27 -19.25 -11.47 -10.53
CA SER A 27 -19.30 -10.43 -9.49
C SER A 27 -18.57 -10.84 -8.20
N ASN A 28 -18.80 -12.06 -7.72
CA ASN A 28 -18.17 -12.57 -6.50
C ASN A 28 -16.64 -12.69 -6.64
N MET A 29 -16.18 -13.11 -7.82
CA MET A 29 -14.74 -13.20 -8.14
C MET A 29 -14.07 -11.83 -8.18
N PHE A 30 -14.76 -10.82 -8.72
CA PHE A 30 -14.23 -9.46 -8.76
C PHE A 30 -14.06 -8.88 -7.35
N VAL A 31 -15.04 -9.08 -6.46
CA VAL A 31 -14.93 -8.62 -5.07
C VAL A 31 -13.71 -9.26 -4.41
N PHE A 32 -13.58 -10.58 -4.43
CA PHE A 32 -12.45 -11.28 -3.83
C PHE A 32 -11.09 -10.82 -4.38
N SER A 33 -11.00 -10.60 -5.70
CA SER A 33 -9.80 -10.08 -6.34
C SER A 33 -9.43 -8.68 -5.81
N LYS A 34 -10.42 -7.79 -5.67
CA LYS A 34 -10.23 -6.45 -5.10
C LYS A 34 -9.82 -6.49 -3.62
N GLN A 35 -10.42 -7.38 -2.82
CA GLN A 35 -10.05 -7.56 -1.41
C GLN A 35 -8.59 -8.03 -1.30
N SER A 36 -8.19 -9.02 -2.10
CA SER A 36 -6.82 -9.54 -2.08
C SER A 36 -5.79 -8.49 -2.51
N ALA A 37 -6.12 -7.60 -3.44
CA ALA A 37 -5.24 -6.51 -3.84
C ALA A 37 -5.04 -5.48 -2.72
N ARG A 38 -6.12 -5.12 -2.00
CA ARG A 38 -6.03 -4.22 -0.83
C ARG A 38 -5.22 -4.84 0.30
N ASP A 39 -5.47 -6.12 0.60
CA ASP A 39 -4.71 -6.84 1.63
C ASP A 39 -3.22 -6.96 1.26
N ALA A 40 -2.87 -7.06 -0.02
CA ALA A 40 -1.49 -7.03 -0.47
C ALA A 40 -0.83 -5.65 -0.22
N VAL A 41 -1.53 -4.56 -0.52
CA VAL A 41 -1.07 -3.19 -0.21
C VAL A 41 -0.86 -3.03 1.29
N ARG A 42 -1.85 -3.40 2.12
CA ARG A 42 -1.74 -3.33 3.59
C ARG A 42 -0.53 -4.08 4.14
N LYS A 43 -0.25 -5.27 3.60
CA LYS A 43 0.93 -6.05 4.01
C LYS A 43 2.22 -5.34 3.64
N THR A 44 2.30 -4.77 2.45
CA THR A 44 3.46 -3.99 2.01
C THR A 44 3.66 -2.76 2.89
N ASP A 45 2.59 -2.02 3.17
CA ASP A 45 2.62 -0.81 4.00
C ASP A 45 3.12 -1.11 5.43
N VAL A 46 2.58 -2.17 6.05
CA VAL A 46 3.02 -2.62 7.38
C VAL A 46 4.50 -3.03 7.36
N ASN A 47 4.95 -3.74 6.33
CA ASN A 47 6.36 -4.12 6.19
C ASN A 47 7.27 -2.91 5.97
N GLN A 48 6.80 -1.89 5.24
CA GLN A 48 7.55 -0.65 5.03
C GLN A 48 7.72 0.13 6.34
N VAL A 49 6.63 0.31 7.10
CA VAL A 49 6.69 0.97 8.41
C VAL A 49 7.57 0.20 9.37
N ARG A 50 7.46 -1.13 9.37
CA ARG A 50 8.33 -2.02 10.15
C ARG A 50 9.81 -1.78 9.84
N ALA A 51 10.20 -1.75 8.57
CA ALA A 51 11.58 -1.46 8.20
C ALA A 51 12.06 -0.09 8.73
N GLY A 52 11.22 0.94 8.62
CA GLY A 52 11.51 2.27 9.18
C GLY A 52 11.69 2.26 10.70
N LEU A 53 10.87 1.50 11.43
CA LEU A 53 10.99 1.32 12.88
C LEU A 53 12.31 0.65 13.27
N GLU A 54 12.74 -0.36 12.51
CA GLU A 54 14.03 -1.03 12.76
C GLU A 54 15.22 -0.09 12.51
N PHE A 55 15.17 0.73 11.46
CA PHE A 55 16.20 1.75 11.22
C PHE A 55 16.28 2.79 12.34
N TYR A 56 15.14 3.30 12.80
CA TYR A 56 15.08 4.22 13.94
C TYR A 56 15.73 3.60 15.18
N ARG A 57 15.37 2.35 15.51
CA ARG A 57 15.92 1.63 16.66
C ARG A 57 17.44 1.46 16.55
N ASP A 58 17.95 1.23 15.35
CA ASP A 58 19.36 0.96 15.15
C ASP A 58 20.24 2.22 15.33
N GLU A 59 19.70 3.41 15.05
CA GLU A 59 20.39 4.69 15.28
C GLU A 59 20.30 5.18 16.74
N ASP A 60 19.23 4.83 17.45
CA ASP A 60 19.06 5.19 18.85
C ASP A 60 20.08 4.45 19.75
N PRO A 61 20.77 5.14 20.68
CA PRO A 61 21.76 4.52 21.55
C PRO A 61 21.14 3.52 22.54
N ASP A 62 19.90 3.74 22.98
CA ASP A 62 19.20 2.89 23.94
C ASP A 62 18.34 1.81 23.25
N LYS A 63 18.34 1.77 21.91
CA LYS A 63 17.57 0.85 21.07
C LYS A 63 16.07 0.97 21.29
N TYR A 64 15.58 2.18 21.51
CA TYR A 64 14.16 2.43 21.72
C TYR A 64 13.43 2.67 20.40
N TYR A 65 12.18 2.21 20.36
CA TYR A 65 11.26 2.57 19.29
C TYR A 65 10.62 3.94 19.58
N PRO A 66 10.16 4.66 18.54
CA PRO A 66 9.58 5.98 18.71
C PRO A 66 8.27 5.93 19.51
N THR A 67 7.92 7.03 20.17
CA THR A 67 6.60 7.15 20.80
C THR A 67 5.48 7.25 19.77
N ASN A 68 5.74 7.98 18.69
CA ASN A 68 4.76 8.27 17.66
C ASN A 68 5.34 7.93 16.29
N LEU A 69 4.48 7.47 15.38
CA LEU A 69 4.93 7.10 14.04
C LEU A 69 5.44 8.30 13.21
N ASN A 70 5.08 9.53 13.60
CA ASN A 70 5.58 10.76 12.99
C ASN A 70 7.07 10.99 13.24
N ASP A 71 7.64 10.37 14.27
CA ASP A 71 9.08 10.45 14.55
C ASP A 71 9.89 9.68 13.49
N LEU A 72 9.26 8.82 12.68
CA LEU A 72 9.90 8.16 11.54
C LEU A 72 10.05 9.06 10.31
N LEU A 73 9.34 10.18 10.27
CA LEU A 73 9.35 11.11 9.16
C LEU A 73 10.60 12.00 9.19
N SER A 74 10.74 12.91 8.23
CA SER A 74 11.90 13.82 8.12
C SER A 74 12.17 14.65 9.39
N SER A 75 11.17 14.84 10.26
CA SER A 75 11.30 15.50 11.56
C SER A 75 12.08 14.68 12.61
N GLY A 76 12.21 13.37 12.45
CA GLY A 76 12.89 12.49 13.41
C GLY A 76 13.94 11.56 12.81
N GLY A 77 14.41 11.81 11.58
CA GLY A 77 15.53 11.08 10.96
C GLY A 77 15.28 10.64 9.51
N GLY A 78 14.03 10.69 9.03
CA GLY A 78 13.69 10.41 7.63
C GLY A 78 13.80 8.93 7.25
N TYR A 79 13.40 8.03 8.14
CA TYR A 79 13.43 6.58 7.91
C TYR A 79 12.34 6.06 6.98
N ILE A 80 11.26 6.84 6.81
CA ILE A 80 10.20 6.59 5.84
C ILE A 80 9.81 7.89 5.14
N ALA A 81 9.43 7.81 3.85
CA ALA A 81 9.03 8.98 3.07
C ALA A 81 7.68 9.57 3.52
N SER A 82 6.74 8.70 3.91
CA SER A 82 5.40 9.07 4.38
C SER A 82 4.79 7.92 5.15
N ILE A 83 3.93 8.23 6.11
CA ILE A 83 3.11 7.21 6.78
C ILE A 83 2.04 6.73 5.78
N PRO A 84 1.97 5.41 5.48
CA PRO A 84 0.95 4.89 4.57
C PRO A 84 -0.47 5.09 5.10
N ILE A 85 -1.43 5.18 4.18
CA ILE A 85 -2.86 5.35 4.48
C ILE A 85 -3.60 4.13 3.96
N ASP A 86 -4.53 3.59 4.76
CA ASP A 86 -5.30 2.43 4.36
C ASP A 86 -6.14 2.72 3.10
N PRO A 87 -6.23 1.78 2.13
CA PRO A 87 -7.06 1.96 0.94
C PRO A 87 -8.55 2.23 1.23
N LEU A 88 -9.03 1.89 2.43
CA LEU A 88 -10.38 2.14 2.94
C LEU A 88 -10.33 3.06 4.17
N GLN A 89 -9.65 4.19 4.03
CA GLN A 89 -9.43 5.20 5.08
C GLN A 89 -10.68 5.69 5.83
N SER A 90 -11.90 5.50 5.29
CA SER A 90 -13.14 5.88 5.98
C SER A 90 -13.53 4.91 7.10
N VAL A 91 -12.93 3.71 7.15
CA VAL A 91 -13.28 2.63 8.09
C VAL A 91 -12.06 2.10 8.82
N TYR A 92 -10.94 1.97 8.12
CA TYR A 92 -9.74 1.32 8.63
C TYR A 92 -8.54 2.27 8.67
N SER A 93 -7.69 2.06 9.67
CA SER A 93 -6.40 2.74 9.82
C SER A 93 -5.35 1.75 10.33
N TYR A 94 -4.07 2.06 10.10
CA TYR A 94 -2.98 1.30 10.71
C TYR A 94 -2.87 1.61 12.19
N TYR A 95 -2.61 0.58 13.00
CA TYR A 95 -2.42 0.69 14.44
C TYR A 95 -0.94 0.65 14.76
N TYR A 96 -0.48 1.54 15.62
CA TYR A 96 0.87 1.55 16.16
C TYR A 96 0.84 1.96 17.63
N GLU A 97 1.52 1.19 18.47
CA GLU A 97 1.73 1.53 19.87
C GLU A 97 3.06 0.97 20.34
N ARG A 98 3.85 1.80 21.04
CA ARG A 98 5.05 1.36 21.73
C ARG A 98 4.68 0.87 23.13
N ASP A 99 5.29 -0.24 23.57
CA ASP A 99 5.12 -0.69 24.96
C ASP A 99 5.78 0.33 25.90
N SER A 100 4.99 0.92 26.80
CA SER A 100 5.47 1.91 27.76
C SER A 100 6.39 1.31 28.83
N SER A 101 6.26 0.01 29.08
CA SER A 101 7.04 -0.72 30.08
C SER A 101 8.36 -1.24 29.50
N ASN A 102 8.35 -1.56 28.20
CA ASN A 102 9.52 -2.02 27.46
C ASN A 102 9.64 -1.22 26.15
N PRO A 103 10.30 -0.05 26.13
CA PRO A 103 10.39 0.81 24.95
C PRO A 103 11.17 0.19 23.77
N THR A 104 11.82 -0.95 24.01
CA THR A 104 12.43 -1.84 23.01
C THR A 104 11.41 -2.76 22.32
N ASN A 105 10.12 -2.62 22.63
CA ASN A 105 9.03 -3.38 22.01
C ASN A 105 7.92 -2.43 21.51
N TYR A 106 7.25 -2.86 20.44
CA TYR A 106 6.13 -2.16 19.84
C TYR A 106 5.13 -3.15 19.30
N THR A 107 3.92 -2.67 19.01
CA THR A 107 2.91 -3.39 18.26
C THR A 107 2.48 -2.55 17.06
N LEU A 108 2.57 -3.13 15.87
CA LEU A 108 2.11 -2.55 14.61
C LEU A 108 1.07 -3.48 14.00
N GLY A 109 -0.06 -2.95 13.53
CA GLY A 109 -1.16 -3.79 13.05
C GLY A 109 -1.95 -3.19 11.88
N ALA A 110 -2.55 -4.08 11.10
CA ALA A 110 -3.54 -3.77 10.08
C ALA A 110 -4.74 -4.73 10.17
N ARG A 111 -5.87 -4.33 9.57
CA ARG A 111 -7.05 -5.19 9.38
C ARG A 111 -7.06 -5.71 7.93
N LEU A 112 -6.85 -7.01 7.77
CA LEU A 112 -7.02 -7.72 6.51
C LEU A 112 -8.48 -8.18 6.37
N GLU A 113 -9.03 -8.03 5.16
CA GLU A 113 -10.41 -8.40 4.85
C GLU A 113 -10.60 -9.90 4.79
N ARG A 114 -9.54 -10.63 4.41
CA ARG A 114 -9.56 -12.10 4.32
C ARG A 114 -9.18 -12.82 5.61
N GLY A 115 -9.05 -12.09 6.71
CA GLY A 115 -8.55 -12.63 7.98
C GLY A 115 -7.03 -12.65 8.05
N GLY A 116 -6.52 -12.75 9.28
CA GLY A 116 -5.09 -12.84 9.53
C GLY A 116 -4.77 -13.63 10.80
N PRO A 117 -3.47 -13.87 11.05
CA PRO A 117 -2.99 -14.87 12.00
C PRO A 117 -2.90 -14.38 13.45
N SER A 118 -3.17 -13.11 13.72
CA SER A 118 -2.93 -12.49 15.02
C SER A 118 -3.99 -11.45 15.32
N VAL A 119 -4.12 -11.00 16.57
CA VAL A 119 -5.03 -9.92 16.94
C VAL A 119 -4.29 -8.93 17.82
N CYS A 120 -4.47 -7.63 17.56
CA CYS A 120 -3.90 -6.55 18.34
C CYS A 120 -4.73 -5.27 18.19
N GLY A 121 -4.71 -4.42 19.22
CA GLY A 121 -5.18 -3.02 19.14
C GLY A 121 -6.53 -2.80 18.45
N SER A 122 -6.69 -1.58 17.93
CA SER A 122 -7.82 -1.21 17.07
C SER A 122 -7.32 -0.56 15.78
N CYS A 123 -7.78 -1.06 14.65
CA CYS A 123 -7.44 -0.58 13.31
C CYS A 123 -8.60 0.23 12.73
N GLY A 124 -9.09 1.22 13.47
CA GLY A 124 -10.29 2.00 13.14
C GLY A 124 -11.53 1.47 13.87
N ALA A 125 -12.56 1.06 13.12
CA ALA A 125 -13.83 0.57 13.70
C ALA A 125 -13.76 -0.87 14.25
N GLU A 126 -12.63 -1.54 14.12
CA GLU A 126 -12.50 -2.99 14.16
C GLU A 126 -11.11 -3.40 14.66
N GLN A 127 -10.98 -4.55 15.33
CA GLN A 127 -9.69 -5.05 15.82
C GLN A 127 -8.74 -5.39 14.66
N CYS A 128 -7.45 -5.10 14.80
CA CYS A 128 -6.46 -5.53 13.81
C CYS A 128 -6.33 -7.05 13.85
N ASN A 129 -6.13 -7.67 12.68
CA ASN A 129 -5.96 -9.12 12.58
C ASN A 129 -4.62 -9.54 11.93
N TYR A 130 -3.72 -8.58 11.71
CA TYR A 130 -2.40 -8.81 11.15
C TYR A 130 -1.40 -7.90 11.86
N CYS A 131 -0.69 -8.49 12.83
CA CYS A 131 0.08 -7.76 13.83
C CYS A 131 1.53 -8.22 13.93
N PHE A 132 2.42 -7.26 14.14
CA PHE A 132 3.86 -7.42 14.33
C PHE A 132 4.31 -6.69 15.59
N GLY A 133 5.43 -7.16 16.15
CA GLY A 133 6.22 -6.41 17.12
C GLY A 133 7.70 -6.57 16.87
N ALA A 134 8.52 -6.17 17.84
CA ALA A 134 9.98 -6.15 17.70
C ALA A 134 10.59 -7.52 17.38
N LEU A 135 9.97 -8.60 17.86
CA LEU A 135 10.44 -9.98 17.67
C LEU A 135 9.86 -10.68 16.43
N GLY A 136 8.99 -10.02 15.64
CA GLY A 136 8.33 -10.64 14.49
C GLY A 136 6.82 -10.59 14.53
N ILE A 137 6.17 -11.52 13.81
CA ILE A 137 4.70 -11.64 13.81
C ILE A 137 4.27 -12.00 15.23
N LEU A 138 3.33 -11.25 15.80
CA LEU A 138 2.72 -11.55 17.09
C LEU A 138 1.74 -12.72 16.90
N THR A 139 2.23 -13.92 16.64
CA THR A 139 1.37 -15.10 16.67
C THR A 139 0.92 -15.28 18.11
N THR A 140 -0.36 -15.04 18.39
CA THR A 140 -0.93 -15.61 19.60
C THR A 140 -0.84 -17.12 19.46
N PRO A 141 -0.40 -17.88 20.48
CA PRO A 141 -0.57 -19.33 20.45
C PRO A 141 -2.07 -19.57 20.34
N ILE A 142 -2.54 -19.95 19.14
CA ILE A 142 -3.92 -20.35 18.92
C ILE A 142 -4.15 -21.53 19.87
N PRO A 143 -5.06 -21.47 20.88
CA PRO A 143 -5.56 -22.71 21.46
C PRO A 143 -6.26 -23.43 20.32
N SER A 144 -5.68 -24.53 19.85
CA SER A 144 -6.21 -25.48 18.85
C SER A 144 -7.70 -25.31 18.55
N GLN A 145 -8.06 -24.31 17.75
CA GLN A 145 -9.30 -24.32 17.00
C GLN A 145 -8.90 -24.94 15.69
N ALA A 146 -9.38 -26.17 15.50
CA ALA A 146 -9.16 -26.99 14.35
C ALA A 146 -9.16 -26.10 13.10
N GLN A 147 -7.98 -25.97 12.48
CA GLN A 147 -7.88 -25.52 11.11
C GLN A 147 -8.94 -26.29 10.33
N PRO A 148 -9.92 -25.65 9.67
CA PRO A 148 -10.73 -26.35 8.70
C PRO A 148 -9.73 -26.98 7.72
N SER A 149 -9.62 -28.30 7.76
CA SER A 149 -8.93 -29.03 6.71
C SER A 149 -9.57 -28.57 5.42
N LEU A 150 -8.76 -27.98 4.53
CA LEU A 150 -9.19 -27.69 3.18
C LEU A 150 -9.86 -28.98 2.67
N PRO A 151 -11.11 -28.93 2.17
CA PRO A 151 -11.69 -30.10 1.54
C PRO A 151 -10.73 -30.56 0.43
N PRO A 152 -10.50 -31.88 0.27
CA PRO A 152 -9.58 -32.37 -0.73
C PRO A 152 -9.99 -31.82 -2.08
N THR A 153 -9.18 -30.91 -2.62
CA THR A 153 -9.34 -30.43 -3.98
C THR A 153 -8.83 -31.56 -4.86
N ASN A 154 -9.76 -32.41 -5.32
CA ASN A 154 -9.52 -33.30 -6.45
C ASN A 154 -9.37 -32.42 -7.71
N THR A 155 -8.21 -31.78 -7.86
CA THR A 155 -7.78 -31.23 -9.14
C THR A 155 -7.19 -32.38 -9.94
N PRO A 156 -7.75 -32.74 -11.11
CA PRO A 156 -7.09 -33.65 -12.03
C PRO A 156 -5.70 -33.09 -12.37
N GLY A 157 -4.66 -33.87 -12.04
CA GLY A 157 -3.28 -33.50 -12.24
C GLY A 157 -2.99 -33.27 -13.72
N ILE A 158 -2.59 -32.06 -14.07
CA ILE A 158 -1.81 -31.82 -15.28
C ILE A 158 -0.42 -32.42 -15.01
N PRO A 159 0.11 -33.31 -15.87
CA PRO A 159 1.43 -33.88 -15.64
C PRO A 159 2.52 -32.81 -15.70
N THR A 160 3.14 -32.56 -14.55
CA THR A 160 4.36 -31.78 -14.37
C THR A 160 5.53 -32.52 -15.02
N ALA A 161 6.17 -31.91 -16.01
CA ALA A 161 7.43 -32.43 -16.56
C ALA A 161 8.54 -32.36 -15.49
N THR A 162 9.15 -33.51 -15.25
CA THR A 162 10.23 -33.80 -14.30
C THR A 162 11.49 -32.94 -14.54
N PRO A 163 12.21 -32.46 -13.50
CA PRO A 163 13.51 -31.84 -13.67
C PRO A 163 14.60 -32.91 -13.85
N THR A 164 15.40 -32.80 -14.92
CA THR A 164 16.60 -33.62 -15.15
C THR A 164 17.84 -32.79 -14.79
N THR A 165 18.69 -33.33 -13.92
CA THR A 165 19.96 -32.77 -13.48
C THR A 165 21.10 -33.02 -14.49
N ALA A 166 22.01 -32.02 -14.61
CA ALA A 166 23.29 -31.91 -15.33
C ALA A 166 24.25 -33.13 -15.18
N PRO A 167 25.43 -33.26 -15.88
CA PRO A 167 26.24 -32.26 -16.62
C PRO A 167 26.83 -32.75 -17.98
N THR A 168 27.54 -31.91 -18.77
CA THR A 168 28.71 -32.27 -19.64
C THR A 168 29.36 -31.00 -20.26
N SER A 169 30.68 -31.02 -20.37
CA SER A 169 31.67 -29.97 -20.69
C SER A 169 31.98 -29.76 -22.20
N ALA A 170 32.16 -28.47 -22.58
CA ALA A 170 33.08 -27.86 -23.59
C ALA A 170 33.07 -28.34 -25.09
N PRO A 171 33.63 -27.61 -26.10
CA PRO A 171 34.20 -26.25 -26.14
C PRO A 171 33.65 -25.29 -27.25
N THR A 172 33.99 -24.01 -27.11
CA THR A 172 34.29 -22.92 -28.07
C THR A 172 33.77 -22.96 -29.53
N ALA A 173 33.02 -21.91 -29.89
CA ALA A 173 33.19 -21.21 -31.17
C ALA A 173 33.03 -19.69 -30.97
N THR A 174 34.05 -18.97 -31.39
CA THR A 174 34.22 -17.51 -31.38
C THR A 174 33.15 -16.76 -32.19
N PRO A 175 32.51 -15.71 -31.65
CA PRO A 175 31.93 -14.67 -32.49
C PRO A 175 32.86 -13.44 -32.57
N THR A 176 33.10 -13.06 -33.82
CA THR A 176 33.81 -11.91 -34.37
C THR A 176 33.49 -10.57 -33.67
N PRO A 177 34.47 -9.69 -33.41
CA PRO A 177 34.20 -8.33 -32.96
C PRO A 177 33.74 -7.46 -34.15
N THR A 178 32.46 -7.10 -34.17
CA THR A 178 31.96 -6.04 -35.06
C THR A 178 32.12 -4.71 -34.35
N THR A 179 32.95 -3.84 -34.92
CA THR A 179 33.24 -2.49 -34.43
C THR A 179 32.24 -1.46 -34.99
N ALA A 180 31.68 -0.67 -34.05
CA ALA A 180 31.36 0.77 -34.17
C ALA A 180 30.22 1.24 -35.12
N PRO A 181 29.69 2.49 -34.98
CA PRO A 181 29.67 3.39 -33.83
C PRO A 181 28.26 3.91 -33.44
N THR A 182 28.22 4.40 -32.20
CA THR A 182 27.30 5.37 -31.58
C THR A 182 26.54 6.31 -32.52
N SER A 183 25.21 6.34 -32.41
CA SER A 183 24.42 7.54 -32.68
C SER A 183 23.81 8.04 -31.37
N ALA A 184 24.01 9.33 -31.11
CA ALA A 184 23.79 10.02 -29.85
C ALA A 184 22.34 9.97 -29.34
N PRO A 185 22.11 9.96 -28.01
CA PRO A 185 20.79 10.26 -27.48
C PRO A 185 20.51 11.76 -27.68
N THR A 186 19.51 12.05 -28.51
CA THR A 186 18.86 13.36 -28.60
C THR A 186 18.40 13.78 -27.21
N ALA A 187 18.96 14.87 -26.69
CA ALA A 187 18.50 15.48 -25.45
C ALA A 187 17.02 15.86 -25.60
N THR A 188 16.16 15.20 -24.81
CA THR A 188 14.77 15.61 -24.60
C THR A 188 14.75 17.05 -24.09
N PRO A 189 14.00 17.99 -24.70
CA PRO A 189 13.92 19.35 -24.19
C PRO A 189 13.31 19.32 -22.78
N THR A 190 14.08 19.78 -21.80
CA THR A 190 13.62 20.04 -20.44
C THR A 190 12.50 21.08 -20.48
N PRO A 191 11.32 20.85 -19.89
CA PRO A 191 10.31 21.89 -19.77
C PRO A 191 10.89 23.01 -18.91
N THR A 192 11.06 24.18 -19.52
CA THR A 192 11.45 25.40 -18.81
C THR A 192 10.23 25.84 -18.00
N PHE A 193 10.31 25.72 -16.67
CA PHE A 193 9.31 26.34 -15.80
C PHE A 193 9.43 27.85 -15.92
N THR A 194 8.48 28.47 -16.63
CA THR A 194 8.30 29.91 -16.63
C THR A 194 8.03 30.35 -15.19
N PRO A 195 8.85 31.22 -14.57
CA PRO A 195 8.54 31.75 -13.26
C PRO A 195 7.25 32.57 -13.36
N THR A 196 6.21 32.14 -12.66
CA THR A 196 4.99 32.90 -12.45
C THR A 196 5.38 34.26 -11.83
N PRO A 197 4.96 35.40 -12.41
CA PRO A 197 5.25 36.69 -11.81
C PRO A 197 4.65 36.73 -10.39
N THR A 198 5.51 36.92 -9.39
CA THR A 198 5.11 37.13 -8.01
C THR A 198 4.16 38.33 -7.96
N PRO A 199 2.94 38.20 -7.40
CA PRO A 199 2.07 39.36 -7.22
C PRO A 199 2.79 40.37 -6.33
N THR A 200 2.96 41.59 -6.84
CA THR A 200 3.46 42.73 -6.08
C THR A 200 2.58 42.91 -4.84
N PRO A 201 3.15 42.99 -3.62
CA PRO A 201 2.36 43.19 -2.42
C PRO A 201 1.60 44.51 -2.53
N THR A 202 0.27 44.43 -2.51
CA THR A 202 -0.60 45.59 -2.35
C THR A 202 -0.18 46.32 -1.08
N PRO A 203 0.06 47.65 -1.11
CA PRO A 203 0.41 48.40 0.09
C PRO A 203 -0.71 48.25 1.12
N THR A 204 -0.37 47.66 2.26
CA THR A 204 -1.24 47.59 3.43
C THR A 204 -1.63 49.01 3.85
N PRO A 205 -2.93 49.33 4.00
CA PRO A 205 -3.33 50.64 4.49
C PRO A 205 -2.74 50.87 5.88
N THR A 206 -2.08 52.01 6.06
CA THR A 206 -1.51 52.45 7.33
C THR A 206 -2.59 52.46 8.41
N PRO A 207 -2.42 51.78 9.55
CA PRO A 207 -3.40 51.83 10.63
C PRO A 207 -3.50 53.27 11.16
N ILE A 208 -4.72 53.80 11.13
CA ILE A 208 -5.09 55.06 11.77
C ILE A 208 -4.84 54.89 13.28
N PRO A 209 -4.16 55.83 13.97
CA PRO A 209 -3.92 55.72 15.40
C PRO A 209 -5.25 55.71 16.15
N GLN A 210 -5.63 54.54 16.66
CA GLN A 210 -6.71 54.41 17.64
C GLN A 210 -6.23 55.13 18.90
N ARG A 211 -6.88 56.27 19.20
CA ARG A 211 -6.71 57.02 20.45
C ARG A 211 -6.77 56.03 21.62
N PHE A 212 -5.69 55.98 22.39
CA PHE A 212 -5.69 55.34 23.70
C PHE A 212 -6.73 56.03 24.59
N CYS A 213 -7.88 55.40 24.79
CA CYS A 213 -8.73 55.68 25.95
C CYS A 213 -8.31 54.72 27.06
N ARG A 214 -7.29 55.14 27.81
CA ARG A 214 -6.89 54.51 29.06
C ARG A 214 -7.45 55.37 30.18
N TRP A 215 -8.48 54.85 30.86
CA TRP A 215 -9.02 55.30 32.14
C TRP A 215 -9.52 56.76 32.21
N TRP A 216 -10.85 56.87 32.40
CA TRP A 216 -11.57 57.99 33.04
C TRP A 216 -11.56 59.34 32.28
N TRP A 217 -12.74 59.64 31.69
CA TRP A 217 -13.28 60.93 31.18
C TRP A 217 -12.80 61.44 29.80
N CYS A 218 -13.75 61.51 28.85
CA CYS A 218 -13.67 62.29 27.61
C CYS A 218 -14.45 63.60 27.78
N PHE A 219 -13.85 64.71 27.36
CA PHE A 219 -14.53 65.87 26.80
C PHE A 219 -14.20 65.93 25.30
#